data_AF-A0A0S4JA27-F1
#
_entry.id   AF-A0A0S4JA27-F1
#
_cell.length_a   1.000
_cell.length_b   1.000
_cell.length_c   1.000
_cell.angle_alpha   90.00
_cell.angle_beta   90.00
_cell.angle_gamma   90.00
#
_symmetry.space_group_name_H-M   'P 1'
#
loop_
_entity.id
_entity.type
_entity.pdbx_description
1 polymer ?
#
loop_
_entity_poly.entity_id
_entity_poly.type
_entity_poly.pdbx_seq_one_letter_code
_entity_poly.pdbx_strand_id
1 'polypeptide(L)'
;MLRHIGADTPNKHFHFVLESRLVVEKKLRDAWLEGVCDAAMRHDQPLAKSLEGKTQAMFQRKVATFSYNQYGLARIPFHRIAHTDYQHAVRGNIGTRDWIPWANMSSWSFNKAVRSGTVLVHRVHHKGFGTDRSLKQGGWEFRWNKVYQRNVLQYNRIS
;
A
#
# COMPACT_ATOMS: atom_id res chain seq x y z
N MET A 1 26.34 15.72 6.81
CA MET A 1 25.18 16.37 6.17
C MET A 1 25.68 17.07 4.91
N LEU A 2 25.35 16.55 3.72
CA LEU A 2 25.68 17.23 2.47
C LEU A 2 24.99 18.60 2.46
N ARG A 3 25.78 19.67 2.36
CA ARG A 3 25.29 21.05 2.18
C ARG A 3 24.77 21.20 0.76
N HIS A 4 23.96 22.22 0.45
CA HIS A 4 23.34 22.49 -0.87
C HIS A 4 24.36 22.84 -1.99
N ILE A 5 25.52 22.18 -2.00
CA ILE A 5 26.62 22.39 -2.93
C ILE A 5 26.45 21.37 -4.05
N GLY A 6 26.19 21.84 -5.28
CA GLY A 6 26.05 20.98 -6.46
C GLY A 6 24.81 20.09 -6.45
N ALA A 7 23.65 20.60 -6.01
CA ALA A 7 22.43 19.80 -6.01
C ALA A 7 21.90 19.55 -7.44
N ASP A 8 21.81 18.28 -7.85
CA ASP A 8 21.36 17.86 -9.19
C ASP A 8 19.84 18.01 -9.41
N THR A 9 19.06 18.07 -8.34
CA THR A 9 17.60 18.15 -8.43
C THR A 9 17.09 19.50 -7.94
N PRO A 10 16.05 20.07 -8.58
CA PRO A 10 15.51 21.36 -8.18
C PRO A 10 14.80 21.32 -6.82
N ASN A 11 14.37 20.15 -6.35
CA ASN A 11 13.75 19.96 -5.05
C ASN A 11 14.44 18.84 -4.27
N LYS A 12 15.10 19.18 -3.16
CA LYS A 12 15.76 18.21 -2.27
C LYS A 12 14.79 17.13 -1.76
N HIS A 13 13.50 17.42 -1.67
CA HIS A 13 12.48 16.48 -1.20
C HIS A 13 12.23 15.31 -2.17
N PHE A 14 12.75 15.35 -3.41
CA PHE A 14 12.75 14.15 -4.28
C PHE A 14 13.46 12.96 -3.65
N HIS A 15 14.45 13.20 -2.78
CA HIS A 15 15.10 12.11 -2.03
C HIS A 15 14.09 11.33 -1.17
N PHE A 16 13.11 12.01 -0.58
CA PHE A 16 12.08 11.38 0.25
C PHE A 16 11.15 10.45 -0.54
N VAL A 17 10.98 10.69 -1.85
CA VAL A 17 10.26 9.79 -2.75
C VAL A 17 10.97 8.43 -2.82
N LEU A 18 12.31 8.44 -2.92
CA LEU A 18 13.12 7.23 -2.93
C LEU A 18 13.09 6.52 -1.57
N GLU A 19 13.22 7.27 -0.47
CA GLU A 19 13.08 6.72 0.89
C GLU A 19 11.73 6.02 1.08
N SER A 20 10.65 6.61 0.58
CA SER A 20 9.30 6.02 0.65
C SER A 20 9.21 4.69 -0.12
N ARG A 21 9.95 4.54 -1.24
CA ARG A 21 10.04 3.25 -1.97
C ARG A 21 10.78 2.20 -1.14
N LEU A 22 11.88 2.57 -0.49
CA LEU A 22 12.61 1.66 0.40
C LEU A 22 11.76 1.21 1.60
N VAL A 23 10.87 2.06 2.13
CA VAL A 23 9.93 1.66 3.18
C VAL A 23 8.96 0.59 2.66
N VAL A 24 8.46 0.73 1.44
CA VAL A 24 7.59 -0.28 0.80
C VAL A 24 8.35 -1.59 0.57
N GLU A 25 9.59 -1.53 0.08
CA GLU A 25 10.42 -2.73 -0.11
C GLU A 25 10.70 -3.46 1.20
N LYS A 26 11.06 -2.73 2.27
CA LYS A 26 11.23 -3.32 3.61
C LYS A 26 9.92 -3.96 4.09
N LYS A 27 8.78 -3.32 3.85
CA LYS A 27 7.48 -3.89 4.19
C LYS A 27 7.21 -5.18 3.42
N LEU A 28 7.52 -5.25 2.13
CA LEU A 28 7.37 -6.47 1.34
C LEU A 28 8.29 -7.60 1.82
N ARG A 29 9.54 -7.28 2.15
CA ARG A 29 10.50 -8.21 2.75
C ARG A 29 9.96 -8.82 4.06
N ASP A 30 9.33 -7.99 4.89
CA ASP A 30 8.94 -8.36 6.26
C ASP A 30 7.50 -8.88 6.37
N ALA A 31 6.63 -8.63 5.39
CA ALA A 31 5.19 -8.86 5.48
C ALA A 31 4.83 -10.33 5.79
N TRP A 32 5.52 -11.28 5.17
CA TRP A 32 5.26 -12.70 5.44
C TRP A 32 5.66 -13.09 6.86
N LEU A 33 6.87 -12.69 7.29
CA LEU A 33 7.38 -12.98 8.63
C LEU A 33 6.49 -12.37 9.71
N GLU A 34 6.13 -11.10 9.55
CA GLU A 34 5.24 -10.38 10.46
C GLU A 34 3.86 -11.07 10.54
N GLY A 35 3.27 -11.39 9.39
CA GLY A 35 1.95 -12.03 9.32
C GLY A 35 1.93 -13.41 9.98
N VAL A 36 2.95 -14.23 9.75
CA VAL A 36 3.07 -15.56 10.37
C VAL A 36 3.28 -15.45 11.88
N CYS A 37 4.19 -14.57 12.33
CA CYS A 37 4.41 -14.37 13.76
C CYS A 37 3.16 -13.85 14.46
N ASP A 38 2.45 -12.87 13.90
CA ASP A 38 1.24 -12.30 14.50
C ASP A 38 0.12 -13.35 14.59
N ALA A 39 -0.10 -14.11 13.51
CA ALA A 39 -1.08 -15.18 13.48
C ALA A 39 -0.76 -16.28 14.50
N ALA A 40 0.49 -16.76 14.53
CA ALA A 40 0.90 -17.82 15.45
C ALA A 40 0.77 -17.39 16.92
N MET A 41 1.12 -16.15 17.23
CA MET A 41 1.05 -15.59 18.60
C MET A 41 -0.38 -15.43 19.11
N ARG A 42 -1.31 -15.02 18.25
CA ARG A 42 -2.69 -14.67 18.64
C ARG A 42 -3.70 -15.80 18.43
N HIS A 43 -3.26 -16.96 17.97
CA HIS A 43 -4.17 -18.07 17.74
C HIS A 43 -4.62 -18.71 19.05
N ASP A 44 -5.91 -18.61 19.36
CA ASP A 44 -6.47 -19.16 20.61
C ASP A 44 -6.72 -20.67 20.55
N GLN A 45 -7.01 -21.20 19.36
CA GLN A 45 -7.27 -22.62 19.16
C GLN A 45 -5.96 -23.43 19.10
N PRO A 46 -6.00 -24.76 19.29
CA PRO A 46 -4.86 -25.64 19.06
C PRO A 46 -4.22 -25.40 17.68
N LEU A 47 -2.96 -24.96 17.65
CA LEU A 47 -2.26 -24.67 16.39
C LEU A 47 -2.12 -25.91 15.50
N ALA A 48 -1.98 -27.08 16.13
CA ALA A 48 -1.97 -28.38 15.48
C ALA A 48 -2.37 -29.45 16.49
N LYS A 49 -2.74 -30.65 16.02
CA LYS A 49 -3.02 -31.80 16.89
C LYS A 49 -1.86 -32.16 17.82
N SER A 50 -0.62 -31.86 17.41
CA SER A 50 0.60 -32.11 18.18
C SER A 50 1.07 -30.91 19.03
N LEU A 51 0.38 -29.77 18.95
CA LEU A 51 0.79 -28.52 19.59
C LEU A 51 -0.42 -27.86 20.25
N GLU A 52 -0.66 -28.21 21.52
CA GLU A 52 -1.81 -27.77 22.29
C GLU A 52 -1.46 -27.48 23.77
N GLY A 53 -2.33 -26.75 24.46
CA GLY A 53 -2.17 -26.45 25.88
C GLY A 53 -0.84 -25.75 26.22
N LYS A 54 -0.06 -26.34 27.13
CA LYS A 54 1.18 -25.73 27.63
C LYS A 54 2.28 -25.61 26.56
N THR A 55 2.37 -26.57 25.63
CA THR A 55 3.41 -26.55 24.59
C THR A 55 3.12 -25.46 23.56
N GLN A 56 1.86 -25.27 23.19
CA GLN A 56 1.43 -24.12 22.39
C GLN A 56 1.72 -22.79 23.08
N ALA A 57 1.34 -22.62 24.35
CA ALA A 57 1.58 -21.37 25.07
C ALA A 57 3.08 -21.03 25.14
N MET A 58 3.94 -22.04 25.32
CA MET A 58 5.39 -21.85 25.28
C MET A 58 5.90 -21.48 23.89
N PHE A 59 5.41 -22.15 22.84
CA PHE A 59 5.74 -21.84 21.45
C PHE A 59 5.36 -20.41 21.09
N GLN A 60 4.13 -19.98 21.42
CA GLN A 60 3.63 -18.62 21.17
C GLN A 60 4.51 -17.55 21.83
N ARG A 61 4.92 -17.78 23.09
CA ARG A 61 5.87 -16.88 23.78
C ARG A 61 7.22 -16.82 23.09
N LYS A 62 7.76 -17.95 22.63
CA LYS A 62 9.04 -17.99 21.88
C LYS A 62 8.94 -17.24 20.54
N VAL A 63 7.83 -17.41 19.81
CA VAL A 63 7.57 -16.66 18.57
C VAL A 63 7.47 -15.16 18.86
N ALA A 64 6.81 -14.76 19.94
CA ALA A 64 6.73 -13.37 20.36
C ALA A 64 8.12 -12.77 20.66
N THR A 65 8.94 -13.48 21.44
CA THR A 65 10.32 -13.08 21.71
C THR A 65 11.13 -12.94 20.43
N PHE A 66 11.03 -13.92 19.52
CA PHE A 66 11.70 -13.86 18.22
C PHE A 66 11.27 -12.61 17.41
N SER A 67 9.96 -12.37 17.30
CA SER A 67 9.38 -11.24 16.56
C SER A 67 9.82 -9.89 17.13
N TYR A 68 9.81 -9.73 18.46
CA TYR A 68 10.24 -8.49 19.12
C TYR A 68 11.75 -8.23 18.98
N ASN A 69 12.56 -9.27 18.79
CA ASN A 69 14.00 -9.14 18.58
C ASN A 69 14.40 -8.87 17.12
N GLN A 70 13.45 -8.85 16.17
CA GLN A 70 13.74 -8.48 14.78
C GLN A 70 13.92 -6.95 14.67
N TYR A 71 15.14 -6.48 14.87
CA TYR A 71 15.48 -5.07 14.71
C TYR A 71 15.22 -4.58 13.27
N GLY A 72 14.52 -3.46 13.13
CA GLY A 72 14.22 -2.87 11.81
C GLY A 72 13.12 -3.59 11.03
N LEU A 73 12.36 -4.49 11.67
CA LEU A 73 11.16 -5.09 11.07
C LEU A 73 10.10 -4.02 10.78
N ALA A 74 9.67 -3.92 9.53
CA ALA A 74 8.73 -2.92 9.07
C ALA A 74 7.28 -3.25 9.47
N ARG A 75 6.85 -2.77 10.65
CA ARG A 75 5.48 -2.97 11.16
C ARG A 75 4.48 -1.89 10.75
N ILE A 76 4.95 -0.83 10.08
CA ILE A 76 4.11 0.31 9.69
C ILE A 76 3.06 -0.18 8.67
N PRO A 77 1.75 0.09 8.88
CA PRO A 77 0.73 -0.28 7.91
C PRO A 77 0.79 0.61 6.66
N PHE A 78 0.49 0.06 5.48
CA PHE A 78 0.63 0.75 4.19
C PHE A 78 -0.08 2.11 4.13
N HIS A 79 -1.27 2.24 4.72
CA HIS A 79 -2.03 3.49 4.71
C HIS A 79 -1.39 4.63 5.52
N ARG A 80 -0.39 4.33 6.37
CA ARG A 80 0.40 5.34 7.12
C ARG A 80 1.68 5.75 6.41
N ILE A 81 2.05 5.10 5.31
CA ILE A 81 3.20 5.49 4.51
C ILE A 81 2.83 6.79 3.78
N ALA A 82 3.72 7.79 3.84
CA ALA A 82 3.48 9.05 3.14
C ALA A 82 3.58 8.83 1.62
N HIS A 83 2.64 9.41 0.88
CA HIS A 83 2.63 9.37 -0.57
C HIS A 83 3.06 10.70 -1.13
N THR A 84 4.23 10.72 -1.75
CA THR A 84 4.82 11.89 -2.38
C THR A 84 5.00 11.60 -3.86
N ASP A 85 4.53 12.51 -4.71
CA ASP A 85 4.64 12.31 -6.15
C ASP A 85 6.08 12.39 -6.64
N TYR A 86 6.36 11.70 -7.74
CA TYR A 86 7.70 11.60 -8.30
C TYR A 86 8.07 12.78 -9.21
N GLN A 87 7.11 13.65 -9.55
CA GLN A 87 7.33 14.72 -10.54
C GLN A 87 7.69 16.06 -9.91
N HIS A 88 7.11 16.38 -8.76
CA HIS A 88 7.26 17.67 -8.10
C HIS A 88 7.42 17.53 -6.57
N ALA A 89 7.48 16.29 -6.07
CA ALA A 89 7.57 15.96 -4.66
C ALA A 89 6.41 16.53 -3.82
N VAL A 90 5.21 16.59 -4.41
CA VAL A 90 4.00 17.03 -3.68
C VAL A 90 3.37 15.82 -2.98
N ARG A 91 3.06 16.00 -1.69
CA ARG A 91 2.39 14.98 -0.88
C ARG A 91 0.89 14.94 -1.17
N GLY A 92 0.30 13.76 -1.13
CA GLY A 92 -1.15 13.58 -1.09
C GLY A 92 -1.56 12.49 -0.10
N ASN A 93 -2.86 12.46 0.22
CA ASN A 93 -3.45 11.42 1.06
C ASN A 93 -4.23 10.44 0.19
N ILE A 94 -3.90 9.14 0.27
CA ILE A 94 -4.65 8.11 -0.46
C ILE A 94 -6.08 8.05 0.06
N GLY A 95 -7.03 7.93 -0.87
CA GLY A 95 -8.46 7.91 -0.57
C GLY A 95 -9.10 9.30 -0.56
N THR A 96 -8.31 10.38 -0.66
CA THR A 96 -8.84 11.73 -0.91
C THR A 96 -8.73 12.10 -2.39
N ARG A 97 -9.33 13.22 -2.78
CA ARG A 97 -9.23 13.77 -4.15
C ARG A 97 -7.85 14.36 -4.46
N ASP A 98 -6.99 14.48 -3.45
CA ASP A 98 -5.66 15.08 -3.58
C ASP A 98 -4.61 14.09 -4.10
N TRP A 99 -4.96 12.82 -4.20
CA TRP A 99 -4.11 11.77 -4.74
C TRP A 99 -4.83 11.01 -5.85
N ILE A 100 -4.15 10.83 -6.98
CA ILE A 100 -4.67 10.10 -8.14
C ILE A 100 -4.06 8.69 -8.12
N PRO A 101 -4.82 7.66 -7.71
CA PRO A 101 -4.22 6.37 -7.33
C PRO A 101 -3.58 5.60 -8.49
N TRP A 102 -4.17 5.66 -9.69
CA TRP A 102 -3.63 4.90 -10.84
C TRP A 102 -2.28 5.45 -11.30
N ALA A 103 -2.14 6.78 -11.31
CA ALA A 103 -0.92 7.47 -11.75
C ALA A 103 0.11 7.61 -10.62
N ASN A 104 -0.28 7.37 -9.37
CA ASN A 104 0.53 7.62 -8.17
C ASN A 104 1.10 9.05 -8.14
N MET A 105 0.22 10.03 -8.35
CA MET A 105 0.56 11.46 -8.39
C MET A 105 -0.41 12.29 -7.55
N SER A 106 0.06 13.44 -7.07
CA SER A 106 -0.82 14.45 -6.47
C SER A 106 -1.80 15.01 -7.51
N SER A 107 -2.93 15.54 -7.05
CA SER A 107 -3.92 16.24 -7.89
C SER A 107 -3.30 17.43 -8.63
N TRP A 108 -2.34 18.13 -8.00
CA TRP A 108 -1.62 19.26 -8.60
C TRP A 108 -0.77 18.82 -9.79
N SER A 109 0.08 17.80 -9.59
CA SER A 109 0.94 17.26 -10.65
C SER A 109 0.11 16.65 -11.77
N PHE A 110 -0.97 15.95 -11.43
CA PHE A 110 -1.85 15.33 -12.43
C PHE A 110 -2.59 16.39 -13.27
N ASN A 111 -3.10 17.46 -12.65
CA ASN A 111 -3.75 18.55 -13.38
C ASN A 111 -2.79 19.23 -14.36
N LYS A 112 -1.55 19.51 -13.92
CA LYS A 112 -0.51 20.07 -14.80
C LYS A 112 -0.26 19.14 -15.98
N ALA A 113 -0.07 17.85 -15.72
CA ALA A 113 0.25 16.85 -16.73
C ALA A 113 -0.88 16.62 -17.76
N VAL A 114 -2.14 16.59 -17.31
CA VAL A 114 -3.30 16.48 -18.21
C VAL A 114 -3.44 17.72 -19.09
N ARG A 115 -3.27 18.93 -18.53
CA ARG A 115 -3.39 20.18 -19.30
C ARG A 115 -2.26 20.37 -20.31
N SER A 116 -1.06 19.87 -20.00
CA SER A 116 0.08 19.91 -20.92
C SER A 116 0.07 18.79 -21.96
N GLY A 117 -0.91 17.87 -21.94
CA GLY A 117 -0.96 16.74 -22.86
C GLY A 117 0.12 15.67 -22.63
N THR A 118 0.74 15.63 -21.45
CA THR A 118 1.78 14.63 -21.12
C THR A 118 1.20 13.31 -20.62
N VAL A 119 -0.08 13.30 -20.24
CA VAL A 119 -0.83 12.09 -19.90
C VAL A 119 -2.02 11.97 -20.84
N LEU A 120 -2.11 10.82 -21.52
CA LEU A 120 -3.25 10.49 -22.35
C LEU A 120 -4.45 10.09 -21.48
N VAL A 121 -5.47 10.95 -21.47
CA VAL A 121 -6.75 10.70 -20.81
C VAL A 121 -7.90 11.18 -21.68
N HIS A 122 -9.09 10.60 -21.47
CA HIS A 122 -10.30 11.06 -22.12
C HIS A 122 -11.13 11.90 -21.14
N ARG A 123 -11.53 13.10 -21.59
CA ARG A 123 -12.40 13.96 -20.79
C ARG A 123 -13.81 13.36 -20.73
N VAL A 124 -14.38 13.33 -19.54
CA VAL A 124 -15.79 12.99 -19.29
C VAL A 124 -16.46 14.13 -18.53
N HIS A 125 -17.80 14.19 -18.53
CA HIS A 125 -18.53 15.25 -17.83
C HIS A 125 -18.30 15.15 -16.30
N HIS A 126 -17.87 16.26 -15.70
CA HIS A 126 -17.38 16.33 -14.31
C HIS A 126 -18.41 15.96 -13.22
N LYS A 127 -19.72 16.03 -13.50
CA LYS A 127 -20.78 15.71 -12.53
C LYS A 127 -21.23 14.25 -12.54
N GLY A 128 -20.80 13.43 -13.50
CA GLY A 128 -21.28 12.05 -13.66
C GLY A 128 -20.26 10.99 -13.25
N PHE A 129 -20.69 9.74 -13.22
CA PHE A 129 -19.84 8.55 -13.03
C PHE A 129 -18.98 8.19 -14.25
N GLY A 130 -18.97 9.02 -15.30
CA GLY A 130 -18.19 8.79 -16.51
C GLY A 130 -18.82 7.76 -17.45
N THR A 131 -17.98 6.99 -18.15
CA THR A 131 -18.38 6.04 -19.20
C THR A 131 -18.44 4.59 -18.73
N ASP A 132 -17.76 4.24 -17.63
CA ASP A 132 -17.64 2.88 -17.13
C ASP A 132 -18.97 2.30 -16.64
N ARG A 133 -19.32 1.09 -17.09
CA ARG A 133 -20.59 0.42 -16.75
C ARG A 133 -20.69 0.09 -15.26
N SER A 134 -19.61 -0.42 -14.66
CA SER A 134 -19.61 -0.83 -13.26
C SER A 134 -19.74 0.38 -12.34
N LEU A 135 -19.04 1.47 -12.67
CA LEU A 135 -19.10 2.73 -11.94
C LEU A 135 -20.50 3.38 -12.01
N LYS A 136 -21.17 3.29 -13.17
CA LYS A 136 -22.58 3.74 -13.31
C LYS A 136 -23.58 2.88 -12.53
N GLN A 137 -23.33 1.59 -12.40
CA GLN A 137 -24.27 0.65 -11.78
C GLN A 137 -24.34 0.80 -10.26
N GLY A 138 -23.22 1.07 -9.58
CA GLY A 138 -23.19 1.14 -8.11
C GLY A 138 -22.02 1.94 -7.55
N GLY A 139 -21.47 2.88 -8.31
CA GLY A 139 -20.41 3.76 -7.86
C GLY A 139 -19.08 3.04 -7.56
N TRP A 140 -18.28 3.65 -6.69
CA TRP A 140 -16.91 3.24 -6.41
C TRP A 140 -16.83 1.85 -5.76
N GLU A 141 -17.71 1.58 -4.81
CA GLU A 141 -17.76 0.30 -4.08
C GLU A 141 -18.11 -0.87 -5.01
N PHE A 142 -19.10 -0.70 -5.87
CA PHE A 142 -19.46 -1.74 -6.84
C PHE A 142 -18.31 -2.02 -7.82
N ARG A 143 -17.65 -0.97 -8.31
CA ARG A 143 -16.47 -1.15 -9.18
C ARG A 143 -15.32 -1.85 -8.44
N TRP A 144 -15.10 -1.54 -7.17
CA TRP A 144 -14.09 -2.22 -6.35
C TRP A 144 -14.40 -3.71 -6.19
N ASN A 145 -15.65 -4.06 -5.90
CA ASN A 145 -16.11 -5.44 -5.81
C ASN A 145 -15.93 -6.20 -7.13
N LYS A 146 -16.17 -5.56 -8.28
CA LYS A 146 -15.93 -6.18 -9.60
C LYS A 146 -14.46 -6.51 -9.86
N VAL A 147 -13.54 -5.67 -9.39
CA VAL A 147 -12.09 -5.97 -9.45
C VAL A 147 -11.75 -7.16 -8.57
N TYR A 148 -12.29 -7.22 -7.34
CA TYR A 148 -12.09 -8.36 -6.44
C TYR A 148 -12.65 -9.67 -7.01
N GLN A 149 -13.86 -9.63 -7.57
CA GLN A 149 -14.51 -10.78 -8.22
C GLN A 149 -13.62 -11.38 -9.32
N ARG A 150 -13.08 -10.53 -10.19
CA ARG A 150 -12.17 -10.95 -11.26
C ARG A 150 -10.82 -11.45 -10.73
N ASN A 151 -10.24 -10.81 -9.72
CA ASN A 151 -8.88 -11.17 -9.30
C ASN A 151 -8.83 -12.41 -8.38
N VAL A 152 -9.90 -12.70 -7.65
CA VAL A 152 -9.91 -13.74 -6.61
C VAL A 152 -11.02 -14.75 -6.83
N LEU A 153 -12.27 -14.30 -6.87
CA LEU A 153 -13.45 -15.17 -6.79
C LEU A 153 -13.70 -16.00 -8.07
N GLN A 154 -13.13 -15.61 -9.20
CA GLN A 154 -13.26 -16.38 -10.44
C GLN A 154 -12.49 -17.72 -10.42
N TYR A 155 -11.52 -17.85 -9.52
CA TYR A 155 -10.68 -19.04 -9.45
C TYR A 155 -11.23 -20.00 -8.39
N ASN A 156 -11.64 -21.19 -8.84
CA ASN A 156 -11.91 -22.32 -7.96
C ASN A 156 -10.58 -22.90 -7.48
N ARG A 157 -10.01 -22.31 -6.42
CA ARG A 157 -8.75 -22.80 -5.83
C ARG A 157 -8.98 -24.20 -5.27
N ILE A 158 -8.03 -25.10 -5.53
CA ILE A 158 -7.99 -26.41 -4.88
C ILE A 158 -7.67 -26.15 -3.41
N SER A 159 -8.66 -26.42 -2.55
CA SER A 159 -8.58 -26.31 -1.10
C SER A 159 -8.14 -27.61 -0.46
#